data_AF-A0AAD7LF76-F1
#
_entry.id   AF-A0AAD7LF76-F1
#
_cell.length_a   1.000
_cell.length_b   1.000
_cell.length_c   1.000
_cell.angle_alpha   90.00
_cell.angle_beta   90.00
_cell.angle_gamma   90.00
#
_symmetry.space_group_name_H-M   'P 1'
#
loop_
_entity.id
_entity.type
_entity.pdbx_description
1 polymer ?
#
loop_
_entity_poly.entity_id
_entity_poly.type
_entity_poly.pdbx_seq_one_letter_code
_entity_poly.pdbx_strand_id
1 'polypeptide(L)'
;MAVGQFYKMNLLLAFYLCYALSLSAGQPLKAVNLGGWILTEGWMTPSLFHKIKQRDLLDGTQFWLYSVKLQKYLSAENGGGNILVANRTKASDWETFRLWRINDSTFNLRVFSKQFMGLENQGGTNIVAVSNTPNNTETFHIIRKNKGKNRKLIKIKASNGLFLQAKSEKLVTADYEASAGWEDDNPSVFKLEILTNKMLRGEYQLTNGLGPERAPKVMRDHWNSFITEEDFKFMSKSGLNAVRIPVGWWIAYDPNPPKPFVGGSLAALDNAFKWAQNNGMKIIVDLHAIQGSQNGKDHSGTRDAYVEWDDSNIPETVAVIDFLAARYGKNPSLAAIQLMNEPLAPHINLRTLEKFYKEGYDAVRKYTQNAYVMMSTRINTTSSNSELIPFAASKEFDRVAIDAHYYYIFADMFKNMTVQQTVDFIYNQTATDLGSLTTNGSFSFVGEWTAEFHPAIAKNATKQDYQKFAQAQIDVYQNATFGWAYWSYKCPRHHWSLKWMIKNNIIKIN
;
A
#
# COMPACT_ATOMS: atom_id res chain seq x y z
N MET A 1 -6.49 -68.66 16.03
CA MET A 1 -6.94 -67.40 16.66
C MET A 1 -5.86 -66.29 16.72
N ALA A 2 -4.59 -66.55 16.41
CA ALA A 2 -3.51 -65.53 16.52
C ALA A 2 -3.34 -64.60 15.29
N VAL A 3 -3.82 -64.98 14.10
CA VAL A 3 -3.60 -64.19 12.86
C VAL A 3 -4.52 -62.96 12.79
N GLY A 4 -5.73 -63.03 13.33
CA GLY A 4 -6.70 -61.92 13.30
C GLY A 4 -6.39 -60.74 14.22
N GLN A 5 -5.61 -60.95 15.29
CA GLN A 5 -5.17 -59.87 16.19
C GLN A 5 -4.03 -59.04 15.58
N PHE A 6 -3.13 -59.67 14.81
CA PHE A 6 -2.01 -58.97 14.16
C PHE A 6 -2.49 -58.01 13.07
N TYR A 7 -3.51 -58.39 12.28
CA TYR A 7 -4.10 -57.51 11.26
C TYR A 7 -4.88 -56.32 11.87
N LYS A 8 -5.60 -56.53 12.97
CA LYS A 8 -6.32 -55.44 13.65
C LYS A 8 -5.36 -54.42 14.27
N MET A 9 -4.23 -54.87 14.83
CA MET A 9 -3.23 -53.99 15.44
C MET A 9 -2.47 -53.15 14.39
N ASN A 10 -2.16 -53.72 13.23
CA ASN A 10 -1.55 -52.99 12.11
C ASN A 10 -2.50 -51.98 11.44
N LEU A 11 -3.79 -52.30 11.33
CA LEU A 11 -4.81 -51.35 10.84
C LEU A 11 -5.03 -50.18 11.80
N LEU A 12 -5.02 -50.42 13.12
CA LEU A 12 -5.08 -49.38 14.14
C LEU A 12 -3.82 -48.51 14.13
N LEU A 13 -2.62 -49.09 14.04
CA LEU A 13 -1.37 -48.33 13.91
C LEU A 13 -1.33 -47.49 12.63
N ALA A 14 -1.77 -48.04 11.50
CA ALA A 14 -1.86 -47.31 10.23
C ALA A 14 -2.91 -46.18 10.29
N PHE A 15 -4.04 -46.39 10.97
CA PHE A 15 -5.02 -45.33 11.22
C PHE A 15 -4.45 -44.23 12.13
N TYR A 16 -3.75 -44.59 13.21
CA TYR A 16 -3.09 -43.62 14.09
C TYR A 16 -1.93 -42.90 13.41
N LEU A 17 -1.14 -43.57 12.55
CA LEU A 17 -0.12 -42.92 11.74
C LEU A 17 -0.74 -41.99 10.70
N CYS A 18 -1.84 -42.38 10.03
CA CYS A 18 -2.55 -41.50 9.10
C CYS A 18 -3.22 -40.32 9.81
N TYR A 19 -3.76 -40.51 11.02
CA TYR A 19 -4.31 -39.42 11.85
C TYR A 19 -3.21 -38.52 12.41
N ALA A 20 -2.05 -39.07 12.77
CA ALA A 20 -0.90 -38.30 13.24
C ALA A 20 -0.18 -37.57 12.09
N LEU A 21 -0.14 -38.15 10.90
CA LEU A 21 0.36 -37.51 9.68
C LEU A 21 -0.62 -36.42 9.19
N SER A 22 -1.94 -36.61 9.34
CA SER A 22 -2.94 -35.57 9.05
C SER A 22 -2.99 -34.47 10.11
N LEU A 23 -2.60 -34.75 11.36
CA LEU A 23 -2.30 -33.74 12.39
C LEU A 23 -0.96 -33.02 12.15
N SER A 24 -0.06 -33.58 11.34
CA SER A 24 1.26 -32.98 11.04
C SER A 24 1.21 -31.96 9.89
N ALA A 25 0.20 -32.04 9.02
CA ALA A 25 -0.15 -30.97 8.09
C ALA A 25 -1.10 -30.01 8.81
N GLY A 26 -0.57 -28.89 9.33
CA GLY A 26 -1.40 -27.86 9.94
C GLY A 26 -2.54 -27.44 8.99
N GLN A 27 -3.75 -27.28 9.52
CA GLN A 27 -4.89 -26.83 8.71
C GLN A 27 -4.54 -25.52 7.98
N PRO A 28 -5.06 -25.31 6.74
CA PRO A 28 -4.90 -24.03 6.04
C PRO A 28 -5.29 -22.85 6.94
N LEU A 29 -4.58 -21.75 6.79
CA LEU A 29 -4.79 -20.57 7.61
C LEU A 29 -6.13 -19.91 7.28
N LYS A 30 -6.92 -19.65 8.32
CA LYS A 30 -8.07 -18.73 8.29
C LYS A 30 -7.61 -17.45 8.95
N ALA A 31 -7.12 -16.51 8.14
CA ALA A 31 -6.43 -15.33 8.63
C ALA A 31 -7.21 -14.04 8.34
N VAL A 32 -6.71 -12.95 8.93
CA VAL A 32 -7.17 -11.60 8.64
C VAL A 32 -5.99 -10.64 8.61
N ASN A 33 -6.04 -9.67 7.71
CA ASN A 33 -5.04 -8.61 7.63
C ASN A 33 -5.25 -7.59 8.75
N LEU A 34 -4.15 -7.10 9.32
CA LEU A 34 -4.13 -6.00 10.28
C LEU A 34 -3.75 -4.67 9.60
N GLY A 35 -4.34 -4.43 8.42
CA GLY A 35 -4.13 -3.20 7.63
C GLY A 35 -4.51 -1.93 8.39
N GLY A 36 -3.80 -0.85 8.12
CA GLY A 36 -3.97 0.43 8.81
C GLY A 36 -3.46 0.46 10.27
N TRP A 37 -2.80 -0.59 10.77
CA TRP A 37 -2.21 -0.64 12.11
C TRP A 37 -0.74 -0.23 12.14
N ILE A 38 0.18 -1.18 11.93
CA ILE A 38 1.63 -0.94 11.97
C ILE A 38 2.04 -0.07 10.79
N LEU A 39 1.57 -0.43 9.59
CA LEU A 39 1.60 0.41 8.42
C LEU A 39 0.23 1.12 8.26
N THR A 40 0.25 2.44 8.15
CA THR A 40 -0.96 3.26 8.07
C THR A 40 -1.43 3.55 6.64
N GLU A 41 -2.74 3.44 6.45
CA GLU A 41 -3.45 3.84 5.24
C GLU A 41 -4.59 4.79 5.59
N GLY A 42 -4.60 5.97 4.97
CA GLY A 42 -5.46 7.08 5.37
C GLY A 42 -6.92 6.90 4.97
N TRP A 43 -7.25 5.98 4.08
CA TRP A 43 -8.64 5.62 3.81
C TRP A 43 -9.23 4.75 4.93
N MET A 44 -8.40 3.98 5.65
CA MET A 44 -8.79 3.17 6.82
C MET A 44 -8.70 3.97 8.13
N THR A 45 -7.76 4.91 8.21
CA THR A 45 -7.48 5.71 9.41
C THR A 45 -7.55 7.23 9.15
N PRO A 46 -8.65 7.74 8.54
CA PRO A 46 -8.71 9.13 8.07
C PRO A 46 -8.54 10.18 9.19
N SER A 47 -8.91 9.83 10.42
CA SER A 47 -8.79 10.70 11.59
C SER A 47 -7.36 11.13 11.88
N LEU A 48 -6.36 10.29 11.57
CA LEU A 48 -4.94 10.61 11.78
C LEU A 48 -4.51 11.85 10.97
N PHE A 49 -5.13 12.07 9.81
CA PHE A 49 -4.81 13.15 8.89
C PHE A 49 -5.55 14.46 9.21
N HIS A 50 -6.54 14.45 10.11
CA HIS A 50 -7.43 15.60 10.32
C HIS A 50 -6.72 16.84 10.86
N LYS A 51 -5.66 16.66 11.66
CA LYS A 51 -4.93 17.76 12.31
C LYS A 51 -3.71 18.25 11.52
N ILE A 52 -3.56 17.83 10.26
CA ILE A 52 -2.50 18.33 9.38
C ILE A 52 -2.95 19.64 8.76
N LYS A 53 -2.13 20.70 8.83
CA LYS A 53 -2.43 21.97 8.15
C LYS A 53 -2.21 21.81 6.65
N GLN A 54 -3.04 22.44 5.81
CA GLN A 54 -3.00 22.26 4.35
C GLN A 54 -2.94 20.76 3.97
N ARG A 55 -3.83 19.95 4.56
CA ARG A 55 -3.90 18.48 4.34
C ARG A 55 -4.25 18.07 2.90
N ASP A 56 -4.62 19.03 2.07
CA ASP A 56 -4.80 18.89 0.63
C ASP A 56 -3.50 19.12 -0.15
N LEU A 57 -2.41 19.51 0.52
CA LEU A 57 -1.06 19.72 0.00
C LEU A 57 -0.04 18.81 0.73
N LEU A 58 -0.28 17.51 0.70
CA LEU A 58 0.66 16.50 1.21
C LEU A 58 1.62 16.07 0.09
N ASP A 59 2.73 15.41 0.43
CA ASP A 59 3.66 14.88 -0.58
C ASP A 59 2.92 14.03 -1.61
N GLY A 60 3.32 14.20 -2.87
CA GLY A 60 2.73 13.50 -4.01
C GLY A 60 1.41 14.07 -4.50
N THR A 61 0.84 15.07 -3.82
CA THR A 61 -0.36 15.76 -4.33
C THR A 61 -0.08 16.27 -5.73
N GLN A 62 -0.86 15.78 -6.69
CA GLN A 62 -0.83 16.23 -8.07
C GLN A 62 -1.77 17.41 -8.26
N PHE A 63 -1.31 18.42 -8.98
CA PHE A 63 -2.10 19.62 -9.24
C PHE A 63 -1.72 20.30 -10.56
N TRP A 64 -2.64 21.14 -11.04
CA TRP A 64 -2.41 22.07 -12.14
C TRP A 64 -2.41 23.51 -11.64
N LEU A 65 -1.66 24.35 -12.34
CA LEU A 65 -1.63 25.80 -12.12
C LEU A 65 -2.21 26.49 -13.34
N TYR A 66 -3.27 27.26 -13.14
CA TYR A 66 -3.92 28.04 -14.18
C TYR A 66 -3.70 29.54 -13.93
N SER A 67 -3.07 30.23 -14.87
CA SER A 67 -2.93 31.69 -14.84
C SER A 67 -4.28 32.35 -15.06
N VAL A 68 -4.73 33.18 -14.12
CA VAL A 68 -5.99 33.92 -14.29
C VAL A 68 -5.86 34.98 -15.39
N LYS A 69 -4.72 35.68 -15.44
CA LYS A 69 -4.43 36.71 -16.44
C LYS A 69 -4.41 36.19 -17.87
N LEU A 70 -3.66 35.12 -18.11
CA LEU A 70 -3.49 34.58 -19.47
C LEU A 70 -4.59 33.59 -19.85
N GLN A 71 -5.34 33.10 -18.86
CA GLN A 71 -6.33 32.04 -19.05
C GLN A 71 -5.75 30.74 -19.62
N LYS A 72 -4.53 30.40 -19.19
CA LYS A 72 -3.76 29.22 -19.63
C LYS A 72 -3.18 28.45 -18.44
N TYR A 73 -2.98 27.15 -18.61
CA TYR A 73 -2.22 26.32 -17.69
C TYR A 73 -0.72 26.51 -17.87
N LEU A 74 -0.01 26.39 -16.75
CA LEU A 74 1.44 26.34 -16.72
C LEU A 74 1.91 24.95 -17.12
N SER A 75 3.03 24.91 -17.83
CA SER A 75 3.64 23.68 -18.34
C SER A 75 5.15 23.81 -18.27
N ALA A 76 5.82 22.73 -17.86
CA ALA A 76 7.26 22.62 -18.06
C ALA A 76 7.48 22.18 -19.51
N GLU A 77 8.18 22.99 -20.30
CA GLU A 77 8.48 22.62 -21.68
C GLU A 77 9.29 21.31 -21.70
N ASN A 78 8.97 20.42 -22.64
CA ASN A 78 9.46 19.04 -22.72
C ASN A 78 9.15 18.16 -21.49
N GLY A 79 8.19 18.56 -20.64
CA GLY A 79 7.87 17.90 -19.37
C GLY A 79 8.92 18.12 -18.27
N GLY A 80 10.00 18.82 -18.57
CA GLY A 80 11.17 19.06 -17.73
C GLY A 80 12.43 19.27 -18.57
N GLY A 81 13.45 19.89 -17.99
CA GLY A 81 14.74 20.18 -18.62
C GLY A 81 14.78 21.54 -19.32
N ASN A 82 13.76 22.37 -19.15
CA ASN A 82 13.64 23.66 -19.81
C ASN A 82 12.87 24.68 -18.94
N ILE A 83 12.52 25.82 -19.53
CA ILE A 83 11.75 26.90 -18.91
C ILE A 83 10.31 26.49 -18.57
N LEU A 84 9.71 27.24 -17.66
CA LEU A 84 8.28 27.18 -17.37
C LEU A 84 7.51 28.21 -18.20
N VAL A 85 6.44 27.75 -18.85
CA VAL A 85 5.58 28.56 -19.74
C VAL A 85 4.13 28.53 -19.27
N ALA A 86 3.28 29.38 -19.84
CA ALA A 86 1.86 29.49 -19.53
C ALA A 86 1.02 29.59 -20.82
N ASN A 87 1.08 28.57 -21.68
CA ASN A 87 0.52 28.58 -23.03
C ASN A 87 -0.56 27.50 -23.27
N ARG A 88 -0.85 26.64 -22.28
CA ARG A 88 -1.71 25.46 -22.48
C ARG A 88 -3.18 25.79 -22.23
N THR A 89 -4.05 25.40 -23.15
CA THR A 89 -5.51 25.58 -23.01
C THR A 89 -6.19 24.41 -22.27
N LYS A 90 -5.51 23.28 -22.18
CA LYS A 90 -5.95 22.08 -21.46
C LYS A 90 -4.77 21.52 -20.68
N ALA A 91 -5.05 20.95 -19.51
CA ALA A 91 -4.04 20.29 -18.70
C ALA A 91 -4.02 18.77 -18.96
N SER A 92 -2.81 18.24 -19.04
CA SER A 92 -2.49 16.81 -19.17
C SER A 92 -1.21 16.54 -18.37
N ASP A 93 -0.35 15.67 -18.88
CA ASP A 93 0.86 15.20 -18.22
C ASP A 93 1.90 16.31 -17.97
N TRP A 94 2.24 17.13 -18.97
CA TRP A 94 3.28 18.16 -18.83
C TRP A 94 2.86 19.37 -17.99
N GLU A 95 1.56 19.55 -17.80
CA GLU A 95 0.98 20.57 -16.92
C GLU A 95 0.83 20.07 -15.48
N THR A 96 1.08 18.78 -15.23
CA THR A 96 0.93 18.16 -13.91
C THR A 96 2.17 18.34 -13.06
N PHE A 97 2.01 19.04 -11.94
CA PHE A 97 3.03 19.20 -10.91
C PHE A 97 2.74 18.26 -9.73
N ARG A 98 3.80 17.82 -9.04
CA ARG A 98 3.72 17.08 -7.77
C ARG A 98 4.36 17.88 -6.65
N LEU A 99 3.72 17.89 -5.48
CA LEU A 99 4.26 18.55 -4.29
C LEU A 99 5.22 17.64 -3.54
N TRP A 100 6.36 18.22 -3.16
CA TRP A 100 7.21 17.72 -2.08
C TRP A 100 7.12 18.70 -0.92
N ARG A 101 6.56 18.26 0.20
CA ARG A 101 6.26 19.13 1.34
C ARG A 101 7.51 19.28 2.21
N ILE A 102 7.88 20.52 2.51
CA ILE A 102 8.93 20.85 3.49
C ILE A 102 8.28 21.16 4.84
N ASN A 103 7.24 22.00 4.84
CA ASN A 103 6.47 22.33 6.05
C ASN A 103 5.04 22.78 5.69
N ASP A 104 4.34 23.42 6.62
CA ASP A 104 2.95 23.88 6.46
C ASP A 104 2.71 24.85 5.31
N SER A 105 3.74 25.53 4.79
CA SER A 105 3.61 26.55 3.73
C SER A 105 4.67 26.47 2.64
N THR A 106 5.73 25.68 2.85
CA THR A 106 6.89 25.60 1.99
C THR A 106 6.95 24.24 1.28
N PHE A 107 7.19 24.29 -0.03
CA PHE A 107 7.12 23.13 -0.92
C PHE A 107 8.21 23.20 -2.00
N ASN A 108 8.62 22.04 -2.51
CA ASN A 108 9.24 21.91 -3.82
C ASN A 108 8.20 21.41 -4.82
N LEU A 109 8.30 21.84 -6.08
CA LEU A 109 7.36 21.50 -7.14
C LEU A 109 8.08 20.64 -8.19
N ARG A 110 7.71 19.37 -8.29
CA ARG A 110 8.30 18.41 -9.24
C ARG A 110 7.45 18.32 -10.50
N VAL A 111 8.07 18.36 -11.67
CA VAL A 111 7.42 18.30 -12.99
C VAL A 111 7.36 16.88 -13.54
N PHE A 112 6.75 16.69 -14.71
CA PHE A 112 6.51 15.37 -15.32
C PHE A 112 7.78 14.51 -15.44
N SER A 113 8.87 15.07 -15.95
CA SER A 113 10.17 14.41 -16.13
C SER A 113 10.99 14.35 -14.83
N LYS A 114 10.32 14.35 -13.67
CA LYS A 114 10.92 14.17 -12.34
C LYS A 114 11.89 15.27 -11.87
N GLN A 115 12.08 16.33 -12.64
CA GLN A 115 12.87 17.49 -12.25
C GLN A 115 12.08 18.45 -11.36
N PHE A 116 12.78 19.36 -10.70
CA PHE A 116 12.20 20.37 -9.83
C PHE A 116 12.21 21.72 -10.52
N MET A 117 11.07 22.41 -10.38
CA MET A 117 10.95 23.81 -10.69
C MET A 117 11.84 24.62 -9.75
N GLY A 118 12.56 25.61 -10.26
CA GLY A 118 13.47 26.45 -9.50
C GLY A 118 13.84 27.74 -10.22
N LEU A 119 14.55 28.62 -9.51
CA LEU A 119 15.13 29.85 -10.08
C LEU A 119 16.37 29.52 -10.92
N GLU A 120 16.43 30.09 -12.13
CA GLU A 120 17.60 30.01 -12.99
C GLU A 120 18.82 30.70 -12.33
N ASN A 121 20.04 30.29 -12.70
CA ASN A 121 21.30 30.95 -12.34
C ASN A 121 21.48 31.20 -10.83
N GLN A 122 21.10 30.24 -9.99
CA GLN A 122 21.28 30.31 -8.52
C GLN A 122 20.55 31.49 -7.84
N GLY A 123 19.40 31.91 -8.36
CA GLY A 123 18.59 32.96 -7.72
C GLY A 123 18.22 34.14 -8.63
N GLY A 124 18.32 33.97 -9.95
CA GLY A 124 17.78 34.90 -10.93
C GLY A 124 16.25 34.98 -10.88
N THR A 125 15.64 35.52 -11.93
CA THR A 125 14.18 35.74 -11.98
C THR A 125 13.46 34.74 -12.88
N ASN A 126 14.14 34.07 -13.80
CA ASN A 126 13.51 33.07 -14.67
C ASN A 126 13.20 31.78 -13.90
N ILE A 127 12.08 31.14 -14.26
CA ILE A 127 11.71 29.84 -13.72
C ILE A 127 12.03 28.73 -14.73
N VAL A 128 12.80 27.76 -14.26
CA VAL A 128 13.24 26.58 -15.02
C VAL A 128 12.88 25.30 -14.26
N ALA A 129 12.84 24.16 -14.94
CA ALA A 129 12.59 22.86 -14.36
C ALA A 129 13.71 21.86 -14.71
N VAL A 130 14.94 22.17 -14.32
CA VAL A 130 16.15 21.44 -14.76
C VAL A 130 16.82 20.61 -13.68
N SER A 131 16.54 20.85 -12.40
CA SER A 131 17.25 20.19 -11.30
C SER A 131 16.66 18.82 -10.98
N ASN A 132 17.50 17.81 -10.73
CA ASN A 132 17.06 16.49 -10.27
C ASN A 132 16.90 16.41 -8.74
N THR A 133 17.42 17.40 -8.00
CA THR A 133 17.36 17.46 -6.54
C THR A 133 17.00 18.88 -6.08
N PRO A 134 16.03 19.05 -5.17
CA PRO A 134 15.65 20.38 -4.74
C PRO A 134 16.67 20.97 -3.76
N ASN A 135 16.95 22.27 -3.90
CA ASN A 135 17.67 23.07 -2.91
C ASN A 135 16.89 24.37 -2.61
N ASN A 136 17.56 25.40 -2.11
CA ASN A 136 16.96 26.71 -1.85
C ASN A 136 16.29 27.33 -3.11
N THR A 137 16.86 27.19 -4.31
CA THR A 137 16.27 27.75 -5.55
C THR A 137 14.98 27.08 -5.98
N GLU A 138 14.76 25.82 -5.58
CA GLU A 138 13.54 25.04 -5.87
C GLU A 138 12.49 25.15 -4.75
N THR A 139 12.69 26.04 -3.80
CA THR A 139 11.83 26.20 -2.63
C THR A 139 10.83 27.33 -2.81
N PHE A 140 9.54 27.01 -2.65
CA PHE A 140 8.45 27.95 -2.84
C PHE A 140 7.51 27.99 -1.65
N HIS A 141 6.99 29.18 -1.35
CA HIS A 141 5.89 29.35 -0.40
C HIS A 141 4.57 29.52 -1.15
N ILE A 142 3.62 28.64 -0.86
CA ILE A 142 2.27 28.71 -1.45
C ILE A 142 1.36 29.48 -0.48
N ILE A 143 0.86 30.64 -0.95
CA ILE A 143 -0.04 31.51 -0.19
C ILE A 143 -1.43 31.41 -0.81
N ARG A 144 -2.43 31.01 -0.02
CA ARG A 144 -3.82 30.90 -0.47
C ARG A 144 -4.62 32.15 -0.13
N LYS A 145 -5.59 32.50 -0.99
CA LYS A 145 -6.59 33.54 -0.69
C LYS A 145 -7.49 33.09 0.47
N ASN A 146 -7.32 33.71 1.63
CA ASN A 146 -8.05 33.38 2.85
C ASN A 146 -9.46 33.98 2.85
N LYS A 147 -10.44 33.40 2.10
CA LYS A 147 -11.91 33.52 2.31
C LYS A 147 -12.74 32.86 1.19
N GLY A 148 -13.90 32.31 1.56
CA GLY A 148 -15.01 31.98 0.64
C GLY A 148 -14.76 30.83 -0.37
N LYS A 149 -15.51 30.83 -1.48
CA LYS A 149 -15.43 29.86 -2.58
C LYS A 149 -14.09 29.90 -3.36
N ASN A 150 -13.22 30.87 -3.09
CA ASN A 150 -12.00 31.18 -3.83
C ASN A 150 -10.70 30.65 -3.20
N ARG A 151 -10.77 29.64 -2.32
CA ARG A 151 -9.58 28.98 -1.71
C ARG A 151 -8.61 28.32 -2.71
N LYS A 152 -9.00 28.24 -3.99
CA LYS A 152 -8.18 27.76 -5.10
C LYS A 152 -7.22 28.82 -5.63
N LEU A 153 -7.45 30.11 -5.37
CA LEU A 153 -6.52 31.17 -5.79
C LEU A 153 -5.31 31.18 -4.87
N ILE A 154 -4.13 31.14 -5.48
CA ILE A 154 -2.84 31.14 -4.81
C ILE A 154 -1.90 32.18 -5.43
N LYS A 155 -0.94 32.61 -4.62
CA LYS A 155 0.32 33.22 -5.07
C LYS A 155 1.45 32.30 -4.64
N ILE A 156 2.50 32.22 -5.44
CA ILE A 156 3.67 31.39 -5.18
C ILE A 156 4.86 32.33 -5.01
N LYS A 157 5.48 32.33 -3.84
CA LYS A 157 6.67 33.14 -3.53
C LYS A 157 7.91 32.27 -3.68
N ALA A 158 8.88 32.69 -4.49
CA ALA A 158 10.14 31.99 -4.66
C ALA A 158 11.16 32.38 -3.57
N SER A 159 12.30 31.70 -3.55
CA SER A 159 13.36 31.93 -2.55
C SER A 159 14.09 33.26 -2.69
N ASN A 160 13.99 33.94 -3.84
CA ASN A 160 14.47 35.32 -4.02
C ASN A 160 13.55 36.37 -3.35
N GLY A 161 12.47 35.94 -2.69
CA GLY A 161 11.55 36.82 -1.98
C GLY A 161 10.44 37.41 -2.85
N LEU A 162 10.44 37.16 -4.15
CA LEU A 162 9.47 37.70 -5.11
C LEU A 162 8.43 36.64 -5.50
N PHE A 163 7.30 37.09 -6.03
CA PHE A 163 6.22 36.23 -6.49
C PHE A 163 6.41 35.82 -7.93
N LEU A 164 6.00 34.58 -8.22
CA LEU A 164 5.84 34.11 -9.59
C LEU A 164 4.83 34.99 -10.32
N GLN A 165 5.07 35.22 -11.60
CA GLN A 165 4.14 35.84 -12.52
C GLN A 165 4.20 35.22 -13.91
N ALA A 166 3.02 35.03 -14.52
CA ALA A 166 2.90 34.69 -15.93
C ALA A 166 2.95 35.98 -16.77
N LYS A 167 4.15 36.34 -17.23
CA LYS A 167 4.37 37.58 -18.00
C LYS A 167 3.76 37.51 -19.39
N SER A 168 3.98 36.38 -20.06
CA SER A 168 3.45 36.05 -21.38
C SER A 168 3.25 34.54 -21.48
N GLU A 169 2.63 34.07 -22.56
CA GLU A 169 2.46 32.63 -22.78
C GLU A 169 3.79 31.88 -22.83
N LYS A 170 4.90 32.55 -23.18
CA LYS A 170 6.24 31.96 -23.34
C LYS A 170 7.14 32.08 -22.12
N LEU A 171 6.70 32.79 -21.07
CA LEU A 171 7.62 33.13 -19.97
C LEU A 171 6.89 33.31 -18.63
N VAL A 172 7.31 32.49 -17.68
CA VAL A 172 7.00 32.62 -16.24
C VAL A 172 8.27 33.01 -15.49
N THR A 173 8.19 34.04 -14.66
CA THR A 173 9.31 34.57 -13.85
C THR A 173 8.90 34.70 -12.39
N ALA A 174 9.86 34.89 -11.48
CA ALA A 174 9.68 35.26 -10.09
C ALA A 174 10.31 36.62 -9.81
N ASP A 175 9.65 37.68 -10.25
CA ASP A 175 10.08 39.07 -10.10
C ASP A 175 8.91 40.03 -9.84
N TYR A 176 7.77 39.48 -9.43
CA TYR A 176 6.61 40.28 -9.07
C TYR A 176 6.66 40.66 -7.59
N GLU A 177 6.58 41.95 -7.29
CA GLU A 177 6.55 42.44 -5.90
C GLU A 177 5.24 42.12 -5.19
N ALA A 178 5.27 42.10 -3.86
CA ALA A 178 4.09 41.80 -3.07
C ALA A 178 2.98 42.83 -3.31
N SER A 179 1.91 42.42 -4.00
CA SER A 179 0.69 43.22 -4.14
C SER A 179 -0.48 42.60 -3.37
N ALA A 180 -1.39 43.43 -2.85
CA ALA A 180 -2.57 42.98 -2.12
C ALA A 180 -3.65 42.36 -3.04
N GLY A 181 -3.60 42.66 -4.34
CA GLY A 181 -4.62 42.32 -5.31
C GLY A 181 -4.72 40.82 -5.62
N TRP A 182 -5.95 40.36 -5.89
CA TRP A 182 -6.28 38.97 -6.26
C TRP A 182 -7.26 38.93 -7.45
N GLU A 183 -7.15 39.93 -8.32
CA GLU A 183 -7.99 40.15 -9.50
C GLU A 183 -7.67 39.12 -10.59
N ASP A 184 -8.63 38.89 -11.50
CA ASP A 184 -8.50 37.89 -12.56
C ASP A 184 -7.50 38.29 -13.67
N ASP A 185 -7.02 39.54 -13.69
CA ASP A 185 -5.98 40.04 -14.59
C ASP A 185 -4.59 40.12 -13.92
N ASN A 186 -4.49 39.75 -12.64
CA ASN A 186 -3.23 39.83 -11.89
C ASN A 186 -2.27 38.72 -12.36
N PRO A 187 -1.07 39.07 -12.88
CA PRO A 187 -0.14 38.08 -13.46
C PRO A 187 0.44 37.13 -12.42
N SER A 188 0.39 37.48 -11.13
CA SER A 188 0.94 36.68 -10.02
C SER A 188 -0.05 35.70 -9.37
N VAL A 189 -1.31 35.74 -9.82
CA VAL A 189 -2.38 34.92 -9.26
C VAL A 189 -2.59 33.68 -10.12
N PHE A 190 -2.63 32.53 -9.46
CA PHE A 190 -2.89 31.24 -10.11
C PHE A 190 -4.07 30.55 -9.43
N LYS A 191 -4.87 29.83 -10.20
CA LYS A 191 -5.83 28.87 -9.68
C LYS A 191 -5.13 27.51 -9.56
N LEU A 192 -5.10 26.99 -8.34
CA LEU A 192 -4.57 25.67 -7.98
C LEU A 192 -5.69 24.62 -8.10
N GLU A 193 -5.52 23.68 -9.02
CA GLU A 193 -6.48 22.60 -9.25
C GLU A 193 -5.89 21.25 -8.84
N ILE A 194 -6.30 20.75 -7.68
CA ILE A 194 -5.81 19.48 -7.13
C ILE A 194 -6.54 18.30 -7.80
N LEU A 195 -5.77 17.30 -8.22
CA LEU A 195 -6.29 16.04 -8.74
C LEU A 195 -6.64 15.12 -7.57
N THR A 196 -7.84 15.32 -7.01
CA THR A 196 -8.27 14.67 -5.75
C THR A 196 -8.31 13.14 -5.81
N ASN A 197 -8.54 12.56 -6.99
CA ASN A 197 -8.50 11.12 -7.24
C ASN A 197 -7.09 10.50 -7.23
N LYS A 198 -6.04 11.34 -7.18
CA LYS A 198 -4.63 10.92 -7.14
C LYS A 198 -3.93 11.32 -5.83
N MET A 199 -4.69 11.73 -4.81
CA MET A 199 -4.11 12.10 -3.53
C MET A 199 -3.62 10.88 -2.76
N LEU A 200 -2.35 10.91 -2.36
CA LEU A 200 -1.78 9.90 -1.47
C LEU A 200 -2.11 10.20 -0.01
N ARG A 201 -2.40 9.15 0.74
CA ARG A 201 -2.62 9.21 2.19
C ARG A 201 -1.97 8.01 2.88
N GLY A 202 -0.70 7.75 2.61
CA GLY A 202 0.08 6.71 3.28
C GLY A 202 0.81 7.25 4.51
N GLU A 203 1.59 6.38 5.14
CA GLU A 203 2.40 6.71 6.31
C GLU A 203 3.42 7.84 6.04
N TYR A 204 3.98 7.90 4.83
CA TYR A 204 4.88 9.00 4.43
C TYR A 204 4.17 10.35 4.56
N GLN A 205 2.99 10.49 3.95
CA GLN A 205 2.24 11.74 3.99
C GLN A 205 1.75 12.08 5.41
N LEU A 206 1.40 11.08 6.20
CA LEU A 206 0.99 11.27 7.60
C LEU A 206 2.13 11.82 8.45
N THR A 207 3.28 11.13 8.44
CA THR A 207 4.42 11.47 9.30
C THR A 207 5.08 12.77 8.87
N ASN A 208 5.26 13.01 7.56
CA ASN A 208 5.79 14.28 7.06
C ASN A 208 4.80 15.44 7.30
N GLY A 209 3.50 15.19 7.08
CA GLY A 209 2.46 16.19 7.27
C GLY A 209 2.26 16.61 8.74
N LEU A 210 2.47 15.70 9.69
CA LEU A 210 2.45 16.01 11.12
C LEU A 210 3.75 16.66 11.60
N GLY A 211 4.87 16.38 10.92
CA GLY A 211 6.20 16.86 11.28
C GLY A 211 6.83 16.09 12.45
N PRO A 212 8.14 16.30 12.68
CA PRO A 212 8.95 15.48 13.59
C PRO A 212 8.53 15.57 15.07
N GLU A 213 7.87 16.65 15.47
CA GLU A 213 7.42 16.84 16.86
C GLU A 213 6.14 16.08 17.17
N ARG A 214 5.18 16.06 16.23
CA ARG A 214 3.83 15.52 16.45
C ARG A 214 3.69 14.07 15.98
N ALA A 215 4.35 13.71 14.88
CA ALA A 215 4.24 12.37 14.29
C ALA A 215 4.57 11.24 15.28
N PRO A 216 5.67 11.28 16.07
CA PRO A 216 6.02 10.17 16.95
C PRO A 216 4.95 9.87 18.01
N LYS A 217 4.33 10.91 18.59
CA LYS A 217 3.26 10.71 19.57
C LYS A 217 2.02 10.12 18.92
N VAL A 218 1.58 10.68 17.80
CA VAL A 218 0.37 10.22 17.09
C VAL A 218 0.50 8.76 16.66
N MET A 219 1.64 8.37 16.10
CA MET A 219 1.87 7.00 15.65
C MET A 219 1.93 6.02 16.83
N ARG A 220 2.62 6.35 17.93
CA ARG A 220 2.64 5.50 19.14
C ARG A 220 1.26 5.35 19.78
N ASP A 221 0.49 6.43 19.88
CA ASP A 221 -0.88 6.36 20.40
C ASP A 221 -1.74 5.44 19.52
N HIS A 222 -1.59 5.52 18.20
CA HIS A 222 -2.29 4.67 17.22
C HIS A 222 -1.89 3.20 17.37
N TRP A 223 -0.59 2.88 17.35
CA TRP A 223 -0.12 1.50 17.48
C TRP A 223 -0.57 0.84 18.80
N ASN A 224 -0.65 1.61 19.89
CA ASN A 224 -1.04 1.09 21.21
C ASN A 224 -2.56 0.92 21.40
N SER A 225 -3.39 1.48 20.53
CA SER A 225 -4.85 1.50 20.73
C SER A 225 -5.66 0.92 19.56
N PHE A 226 -5.10 0.91 18.35
CA PHE A 226 -5.84 0.47 17.17
C PHE A 226 -6.00 -1.05 17.12
N ILE A 227 -4.97 -1.83 17.45
CA ILE A 227 -5.05 -3.28 17.69
C ILE A 227 -4.48 -3.58 19.07
N THR A 228 -5.15 -4.46 19.81
CA THR A 228 -4.82 -4.84 21.18
C THR A 228 -4.91 -6.35 21.37
N GLU A 229 -4.48 -6.86 22.53
CA GLU A 229 -4.64 -8.29 22.85
C GLU A 229 -6.12 -8.75 22.84
N GLU A 230 -7.06 -7.88 23.21
CA GLU A 230 -8.50 -8.19 23.15
C GLU A 230 -8.98 -8.44 21.72
N ASP A 231 -8.33 -7.82 20.74
CA ASP A 231 -8.62 -8.10 19.33
C ASP A 231 -8.14 -9.50 18.93
N PHE A 232 -6.97 -9.94 19.38
CA PHE A 232 -6.49 -11.31 19.18
C PHE A 232 -7.40 -12.34 19.86
N LYS A 233 -7.85 -12.07 21.08
CA LYS A 233 -8.86 -12.91 21.78
C LYS A 233 -10.15 -13.02 20.95
N PHE A 234 -10.64 -11.90 20.41
CA PHE A 234 -11.83 -11.92 19.56
C PHE A 234 -11.62 -12.71 18.27
N MET A 235 -10.48 -12.51 17.58
CA MET A 235 -10.17 -13.22 16.34
C MET A 235 -10.12 -14.74 16.55
N SER A 236 -9.37 -15.18 17.56
CA SER A 236 -9.26 -16.60 17.94
C SER A 236 -10.63 -17.21 18.28
N LYS A 237 -11.42 -16.56 19.14
CA LYS A 237 -12.79 -17.02 19.48
C LYS A 237 -13.74 -17.04 18.30
N SER A 238 -13.48 -16.24 17.27
CA SER A 238 -14.31 -16.19 16.06
C SER A 238 -13.93 -17.26 15.04
N GLY A 239 -12.90 -18.08 15.29
CA GLY A 239 -12.48 -19.15 14.38
C GLY A 239 -11.26 -18.85 13.52
N LEU A 240 -10.68 -17.65 13.64
CA LEU A 240 -9.44 -17.31 12.95
C LEU A 240 -8.25 -17.92 13.68
N ASN A 241 -7.30 -18.48 12.93
CA ASN A 241 -6.11 -19.12 13.48
C ASN A 241 -4.81 -18.37 13.15
N ALA A 242 -4.88 -17.27 12.38
CA ALA A 242 -3.74 -16.45 12.04
C ALA A 242 -4.09 -14.98 11.76
N VAL A 243 -3.05 -14.14 11.71
CA VAL A 243 -3.11 -12.76 11.23
C VAL A 243 -1.99 -12.50 10.22
N ARG A 244 -2.26 -11.65 9.23
CA ARG A 244 -1.24 -11.08 8.32
C ARG A 244 -0.99 -9.63 8.71
N ILE A 245 0.27 -9.28 8.94
CA ILE A 245 0.66 -7.98 9.51
C ILE A 245 1.53 -7.23 8.51
N PRO A 246 0.95 -6.22 7.82
CA PRO A 246 1.70 -5.29 6.97
C PRO A 246 2.72 -4.48 7.78
N VAL A 247 3.98 -4.50 7.34
CA VAL A 247 5.06 -3.68 7.89
C VAL A 247 5.80 -2.93 6.77
N GLY A 248 6.30 -1.74 7.07
CA GLY A 248 7.15 -0.98 6.15
C GLY A 248 8.63 -1.19 6.45
N TRP A 249 9.47 -1.06 5.42
CA TRP A 249 10.93 -1.25 5.50
C TRP A 249 11.61 -0.46 6.63
N TRP A 250 11.05 0.69 7.01
CA TRP A 250 11.57 1.54 8.09
C TRP A 250 11.59 0.83 9.45
N ILE A 251 10.81 -0.24 9.63
CA ILE A 251 10.78 -1.04 10.88
C ILE A 251 12.16 -1.63 11.24
N ALA A 252 13.02 -1.90 10.25
CA ALA A 252 14.36 -2.44 10.48
C ALA A 252 15.33 -1.42 11.11
N TYR A 253 14.95 -0.15 11.13
CA TYR A 253 15.75 0.96 11.62
C TYR A 253 15.24 1.52 12.96
N ASP A 254 14.30 0.84 13.61
CA ASP A 254 13.82 1.21 14.93
C ASP A 254 14.97 1.22 15.97
N PRO A 255 14.99 2.18 16.92
CA PRO A 255 13.96 3.20 17.18
C PRO A 255 14.12 4.50 16.37
N ASN A 256 15.08 4.57 15.45
CA ASN A 256 15.46 5.79 14.73
C ASN A 256 15.38 5.61 13.21
N PRO A 257 14.18 5.36 12.65
CA PRO A 257 14.06 5.17 11.21
C PRO A 257 14.39 6.45 10.41
N PRO A 258 14.76 6.30 9.13
CA PRO A 258 14.92 7.43 8.23
C PRO A 258 13.69 8.32 8.18
N LYS A 259 13.90 9.64 8.18
CA LYS A 259 12.81 10.61 8.11
C LYS A 259 12.08 10.50 6.76
N PRO A 260 10.75 10.73 6.71
CA PRO A 260 9.90 11.25 7.78
C PRO A 260 9.35 10.18 8.74
N PHE A 261 9.64 8.90 8.52
CA PHE A 261 9.15 7.81 9.37
C PHE A 261 9.60 7.98 10.84
N VAL A 262 8.84 7.38 11.74
CA VAL A 262 9.02 7.51 13.19
C VAL A 262 9.11 6.15 13.84
N GLY A 263 9.86 6.04 14.93
CA GLY A 263 10.13 4.74 15.56
C GLY A 263 9.05 4.28 16.54
N GLY A 264 8.96 2.95 16.70
CA GLY A 264 8.09 2.26 17.66
C GLY A 264 7.23 1.15 17.05
N SER A 265 7.23 0.99 15.73
CA SER A 265 6.49 -0.07 15.03
C SER A 265 7.03 -1.47 15.34
N LEU A 266 8.33 -1.61 15.59
CA LEU A 266 8.94 -2.90 15.95
C LEU A 266 8.41 -3.42 17.29
N ALA A 267 8.27 -2.54 18.28
CA ALA A 267 7.71 -2.90 19.58
C ALA A 267 6.23 -3.31 19.47
N ALA A 268 5.47 -2.70 18.55
CA ALA A 268 4.10 -3.12 18.27
C ALA A 268 4.03 -4.52 17.64
N LEU A 269 4.96 -4.83 16.72
CA LEU A 269 5.08 -6.17 16.13
C LEU A 269 5.47 -7.22 17.19
N ASP A 270 6.41 -6.90 18.09
CA ASP A 270 6.78 -7.78 19.21
C ASP A 270 5.58 -8.12 20.12
N ASN A 271 4.76 -7.11 20.42
CA ASN A 271 3.51 -7.31 21.16
C ASN A 271 2.54 -8.21 20.39
N ALA A 272 2.44 -8.07 19.07
CA ALA A 272 1.62 -8.95 18.24
C ALA A 272 2.04 -10.42 18.38
N PHE A 273 3.34 -10.72 18.35
CA PHE A 273 3.85 -12.08 18.55
C PHE A 273 3.50 -12.64 19.93
N LYS A 274 3.60 -11.82 20.99
CA LYS A 274 3.17 -12.21 22.33
C LYS A 274 1.67 -12.51 22.39
N TRP A 275 0.84 -11.64 21.82
CA TRP A 275 -0.62 -11.83 21.78
C TRP A 275 -1.01 -13.04 20.94
N ALA A 276 -0.34 -13.27 19.81
CA ALA A 276 -0.57 -14.45 18.97
C ALA A 276 -0.28 -15.74 19.75
N GLN A 277 0.86 -15.82 20.44
CA GLN A 277 1.20 -16.96 21.28
C GLN A 277 0.17 -17.21 22.38
N ASN A 278 -0.27 -16.15 23.08
CA ASN A 278 -1.27 -16.24 24.14
C ASN A 278 -2.65 -16.73 23.65
N ASN A 279 -2.95 -16.57 22.36
CA ASN A 279 -4.26 -16.89 21.77
C ASN A 279 -4.20 -18.05 20.78
N GLY A 280 -3.07 -18.77 20.71
CA GLY A 280 -2.88 -19.90 19.80
C GLY A 280 -2.91 -19.51 18.31
N MET A 281 -2.66 -18.24 17.99
CA MET A 281 -2.68 -17.73 16.63
C MET A 281 -1.28 -17.72 16.00
N LYS A 282 -1.24 -17.79 14.67
CA LYS A 282 -0.03 -17.60 13.85
C LYS A 282 0.05 -16.19 13.29
N ILE A 283 1.25 -15.79 12.88
CA ILE A 283 1.56 -14.51 12.24
C ILE A 283 2.23 -14.76 10.89
N ILE A 284 1.71 -14.08 9.87
CA ILE A 284 2.41 -13.79 8.62
C ILE A 284 2.95 -12.37 8.75
N VAL A 285 4.27 -12.21 8.69
CA VAL A 285 4.90 -10.88 8.62
C VAL A 285 5.01 -10.51 7.15
N ASP A 286 4.36 -9.43 6.74
CA ASP A 286 4.30 -9.01 5.35
C ASP A 286 5.06 -7.71 5.14
N LEU A 287 6.16 -7.76 4.38
CA LEU A 287 6.90 -6.57 3.98
C LEU A 287 6.11 -5.82 2.91
N HIS A 288 5.22 -4.96 3.39
CA HIS A 288 4.15 -4.35 2.63
C HIS A 288 4.57 -3.05 1.93
N ALA A 289 5.57 -2.35 2.47
CA ALA A 289 6.16 -1.17 1.86
C ALA A 289 7.68 -1.31 1.74
N ILE A 290 8.19 -1.15 0.52
CA ILE A 290 9.60 -1.26 0.17
C ILE A 290 10.18 0.13 -0.07
N GLN A 291 11.45 0.33 0.26
CA GLN A 291 12.16 1.57 -0.09
C GLN A 291 12.14 1.76 -1.62
N GLY A 292 11.80 2.97 -2.07
CA GLY A 292 11.58 3.25 -3.50
C GLY A 292 10.17 2.94 -4.00
N SER A 293 9.33 2.27 -3.22
CA SER A 293 7.98 1.81 -3.57
C SER A 293 7.94 0.83 -4.76
N GLN A 294 7.25 -0.28 -4.55
CA GLN A 294 7.06 -1.33 -5.54
C GLN A 294 5.81 -1.13 -6.43
N ASN A 295 4.93 -0.17 -6.10
CA ASN A 295 3.67 0.01 -6.82
C ASN A 295 3.10 1.44 -6.90
N GLY A 296 3.75 2.42 -6.26
CA GLY A 296 3.35 3.83 -6.32
C GLY A 296 2.02 4.13 -5.63
N LYS A 297 1.52 3.22 -4.79
CA LYS A 297 0.29 3.41 -4.01
C LYS A 297 0.60 3.83 -2.58
N ASP A 298 -0.38 4.44 -1.91
CA ASP A 298 -0.24 4.94 -0.54
C ASP A 298 0.19 3.86 0.47
N HIS A 299 -0.35 2.65 0.36
CA HIS A 299 0.04 1.52 1.22
C HIS A 299 1.50 1.03 1.03
N SER A 300 2.21 1.46 -0.02
CA SER A 300 3.64 1.14 -0.22
C SER A 300 4.58 2.19 0.41
N GLY A 301 4.03 3.19 1.12
CA GLY A 301 4.83 4.25 1.73
C GLY A 301 5.50 5.20 0.73
N THR A 302 5.04 5.22 -0.53
CA THR A 302 5.57 6.11 -1.57
C THR A 302 5.42 7.59 -1.19
N ARG A 303 6.43 8.39 -1.56
CA ARG A 303 6.38 9.84 -1.39
C ARG A 303 5.45 10.50 -2.40
N ASP A 304 5.55 10.13 -3.68
CA ASP A 304 4.93 10.86 -4.78
C ASP A 304 4.40 9.98 -5.94
N ALA A 305 4.10 8.73 -5.62
CA ALA A 305 3.47 7.72 -6.48
C ALA A 305 4.35 7.18 -7.62
N TYR A 306 5.64 7.53 -7.64
CA TYR A 306 6.59 6.83 -8.50
C TYR A 306 6.96 5.49 -7.90
N VAL A 307 7.15 4.52 -8.81
CA VAL A 307 7.80 3.23 -8.56
C VAL A 307 9.26 3.43 -8.91
N GLU A 308 10.12 3.35 -7.90
CA GLU A 308 11.57 3.56 -8.05
C GLU A 308 12.38 2.35 -7.56
N TRP A 309 11.71 1.26 -7.15
CA TRP A 309 12.38 0.02 -6.79
C TRP A 309 12.85 -0.76 -8.03
N ASP A 310 14.13 -1.12 -8.07
CA ASP A 310 14.74 -1.95 -9.10
C ASP A 310 15.87 -2.87 -8.55
N ASP A 311 16.66 -3.47 -9.45
CA ASP A 311 17.81 -4.33 -9.13
C ASP A 311 18.78 -3.73 -8.10
N SER A 312 18.97 -2.40 -8.12
CA SER A 312 19.88 -1.70 -7.21
C SER A 312 19.38 -1.66 -5.77
N ASN A 313 18.07 -1.80 -5.56
CA ASN A 313 17.44 -1.79 -4.24
C ASN A 313 17.35 -3.18 -3.59
N ILE A 314 17.65 -4.26 -4.33
CA ILE A 314 17.57 -5.64 -3.83
C ILE A 314 18.36 -5.83 -2.53
N PRO A 315 19.64 -5.43 -2.42
CA PRO A 315 20.42 -5.67 -1.20
C PRO A 315 19.80 -5.02 0.04
N GLU A 316 19.30 -3.78 -0.10
CA GLU A 316 18.65 -3.05 1.01
C GLU A 316 17.32 -3.72 1.40
N THR A 317 16.55 -4.20 0.43
CA THR A 317 15.28 -4.88 0.69
C THR A 317 15.50 -6.25 1.35
N VAL A 318 16.51 -7.01 0.88
CA VAL A 318 16.90 -8.29 1.47
C VAL A 318 17.42 -8.10 2.89
N ALA A 319 18.12 -7.00 3.19
CA ALA A 319 18.57 -6.70 4.56
C ALA A 319 17.39 -6.52 5.55
N VAL A 320 16.26 -5.96 5.10
CA VAL A 320 15.03 -5.87 5.91
C VAL A 320 14.44 -7.26 6.16
N ILE A 321 14.40 -8.12 5.14
CA ILE A 321 13.93 -9.51 5.27
C ILE A 321 14.83 -10.30 6.24
N ASP A 322 16.16 -10.17 6.09
CA ASP A 322 17.15 -10.79 6.98
C ASP A 322 16.91 -10.36 8.44
N PHE A 323 16.71 -9.06 8.67
CA PHE A 323 16.38 -8.52 10.00
C PHE A 323 15.10 -9.13 10.59
N LEU A 324 14.00 -9.18 9.83
CA LEU A 324 12.73 -9.74 10.30
C LEU A 324 12.85 -11.25 10.57
N ALA A 325 13.54 -11.98 9.70
CA ALA A 325 13.79 -13.41 9.85
C ALA A 325 14.70 -13.72 11.04
N ALA A 326 15.77 -12.94 11.25
CA ALA A 326 16.66 -13.07 12.40
C ALA A 326 15.91 -12.91 13.72
N ARG A 327 15.01 -11.93 13.77
CA ARG A 327 14.24 -11.60 14.99
C ARG A 327 13.16 -12.64 15.30
N TYR A 328 12.38 -13.05 14.30
CA TYR A 328 11.17 -13.85 14.53
C TYR A 328 11.27 -15.31 14.08
N GLY A 329 12.34 -15.70 13.37
CA GLY A 329 12.48 -17.03 12.75
C GLY A 329 12.36 -18.22 13.72
N LYS A 330 12.72 -18.00 14.99
CA LYS A 330 12.63 -18.99 16.08
C LYS A 330 11.30 -18.92 16.86
N ASN A 331 10.45 -17.93 16.60
CA ASN A 331 9.19 -17.78 17.31
C ASN A 331 8.17 -18.80 16.78
N PRO A 332 7.55 -19.63 17.64
CA PRO A 332 6.62 -20.67 17.20
C PRO A 332 5.33 -20.12 16.58
N SER A 333 4.99 -18.85 16.82
CA SER A 333 3.85 -18.18 16.18
C SER A 333 4.16 -17.67 14.77
N LEU A 334 5.42 -17.64 14.32
CA LEU A 334 5.72 -17.28 12.93
C LEU A 334 5.26 -18.40 11.98
N ALA A 335 4.28 -18.11 11.12
CA ALA A 335 3.87 -19.02 10.05
C ALA A 335 4.62 -18.74 8.75
N ALA A 336 4.75 -17.47 8.38
CA ALA A 336 5.41 -17.08 7.13
C ALA A 336 6.01 -15.68 7.18
N ILE A 337 6.96 -15.44 6.28
CA ILE A 337 7.44 -14.09 5.91
C ILE A 337 7.09 -13.88 4.45
N GLN A 338 6.33 -12.82 4.17
CA GLN A 338 6.06 -12.38 2.81
C GLN A 338 7.08 -11.33 2.39
N LEU A 339 7.75 -11.62 1.27
CA LEU A 339 8.94 -10.90 0.85
C LEU A 339 8.60 -9.51 0.29
N MET A 340 7.48 -9.38 -0.40
CA MET A 340 7.00 -8.13 -0.97
C MET A 340 5.49 -8.22 -1.19
N ASN A 341 4.78 -7.14 -0.91
CA ASN A 341 3.36 -6.99 -1.24
C ASN A 341 3.17 -6.32 -2.61
N GLU A 342 2.37 -6.93 -3.49
CA GLU A 342 1.82 -6.30 -4.69
C GLU A 342 2.81 -5.48 -5.57
N PRO A 343 3.91 -6.07 -6.07
CA PRO A 343 4.76 -5.41 -7.07
C PRO A 343 3.96 -5.05 -8.34
N LEU A 344 4.14 -3.84 -8.90
CA LEU A 344 3.35 -3.40 -10.06
C LEU A 344 3.98 -3.80 -11.40
N ALA A 345 3.28 -4.61 -12.21
CA ALA A 345 3.68 -4.84 -13.59
C ALA A 345 3.26 -3.68 -14.53
N PRO A 346 3.98 -3.42 -15.65
CA PRO A 346 5.29 -3.97 -15.99
C PRO A 346 6.45 -3.17 -15.37
N HIS A 347 6.17 -2.18 -14.50
CA HIS A 347 7.19 -1.32 -13.87
C HIS A 347 8.24 -2.15 -13.13
N ILE A 348 7.80 -3.12 -12.34
CA ILE A 348 8.65 -4.14 -11.76
C ILE A 348 8.83 -5.27 -12.76
N ASN A 349 10.06 -5.44 -13.26
CA ASN A 349 10.41 -6.52 -14.16
C ASN A 349 10.34 -7.88 -13.44
N LEU A 350 9.81 -8.91 -14.11
CA LEU A 350 9.65 -10.24 -13.52
C LEU A 350 10.99 -10.86 -13.12
N ARG A 351 12.04 -10.71 -13.94
CA ARG A 351 13.37 -11.26 -13.67
C ARG A 351 14.03 -10.60 -12.45
N THR A 352 13.87 -9.28 -12.33
CA THR A 352 14.30 -8.52 -11.15
C THR A 352 13.58 -9.03 -9.89
N LEU A 353 12.27 -9.27 -9.99
CA LEU A 353 11.46 -9.78 -8.90
C LEU A 353 11.86 -11.21 -8.49
N GLU A 354 12.07 -12.11 -9.46
CA GLU A 354 12.55 -13.47 -9.23
C GLU A 354 13.93 -13.48 -8.55
N LYS A 355 14.86 -12.63 -9.01
CA LYS A 355 16.18 -12.45 -8.36
C LYS A 355 16.01 -12.04 -6.90
N PHE A 356 15.18 -11.03 -6.63
CA PHE A 356 14.88 -10.61 -5.26
C PHE A 356 14.24 -11.74 -4.44
N TYR A 357 13.26 -12.46 -4.98
CA TYR A 357 12.60 -13.55 -4.27
C TYR A 357 13.56 -14.69 -3.92
N LYS A 358 14.54 -14.98 -4.78
CA LYS A 358 15.60 -15.94 -4.45
C LYS A 358 16.47 -15.45 -3.29
N GLU A 359 16.97 -14.22 -3.37
CA GLU A 359 17.83 -13.66 -2.32
C GLU A 359 17.09 -13.49 -0.98
N GLY A 360 15.83 -13.07 -1.02
CA GLY A 360 14.95 -12.98 0.15
C GLY A 360 14.63 -14.35 0.75
N TYR A 361 14.38 -15.37 -0.08
CA TYR A 361 14.22 -16.75 0.38
C TYR A 361 15.45 -17.24 1.15
N ASP A 362 16.65 -17.03 0.58
CA ASP A 362 17.91 -17.44 1.20
C ASP A 362 18.11 -16.72 2.54
N ALA A 363 17.78 -15.42 2.62
CA ALA A 363 17.83 -14.65 3.87
C ALA A 363 16.92 -15.22 4.96
N VAL A 364 15.68 -15.64 4.63
CA VAL A 364 14.79 -16.30 5.61
C VAL A 364 15.36 -17.64 6.06
N ARG A 365 15.89 -18.44 5.13
CA ARG A 365 16.41 -19.79 5.41
C ARG A 365 17.67 -19.82 6.28
N LYS A 366 18.40 -18.71 6.41
CA LYS A 366 19.48 -18.57 7.42
C LYS A 366 18.98 -18.78 8.85
N TYR A 367 17.74 -18.42 9.15
CA TYR A 367 17.22 -18.35 10.53
C TYR A 367 16.10 -19.35 10.82
N THR A 368 15.40 -19.84 9.79
CA THR A 368 14.31 -20.80 9.99
C THR A 368 14.07 -21.70 8.79
N GLN A 369 13.92 -23.00 9.08
CA GLN A 369 13.46 -24.01 8.13
C GLN A 369 11.95 -24.23 8.22
N ASN A 370 11.28 -23.68 9.24
CA ASN A 370 9.87 -23.96 9.55
C ASN A 370 8.91 -22.94 8.96
N ALA A 371 9.27 -21.65 8.97
CA ALA A 371 8.40 -20.62 8.41
C ALA A 371 8.35 -20.74 6.88
N TYR A 372 7.17 -20.51 6.31
CA TYR A 372 7.00 -20.41 4.87
C TYR A 372 7.54 -19.08 4.36
N VAL A 373 7.99 -19.07 3.10
CA VAL A 373 8.36 -17.84 2.40
C VAL A 373 7.27 -17.55 1.37
N MET A 374 6.66 -16.37 1.45
CA MET A 374 5.58 -15.96 0.55
C MET A 374 6.07 -15.01 -0.53
N MET A 375 5.60 -15.25 -1.74
CA MET A 375 5.91 -14.49 -2.96
C MET A 375 4.60 -13.97 -3.56
N SER A 376 4.40 -12.66 -3.53
CA SER A 376 3.20 -12.02 -4.08
C SER A 376 3.26 -11.96 -5.61
N THR A 377 2.15 -12.24 -6.27
CA THR A 377 2.01 -12.00 -7.71
C THR A 377 2.06 -10.51 -8.01
N ARG A 378 2.49 -10.13 -9.21
CA ARG A 378 2.45 -8.71 -9.59
C ARG A 378 1.02 -8.26 -9.81
N ILE A 379 0.70 -7.02 -9.43
CA ILE A 379 -0.49 -6.35 -9.92
C ILE A 379 -0.35 -6.26 -11.44
N ASN A 380 -1.23 -6.97 -12.16
CA ASN A 380 -1.28 -6.95 -13.61
C ASN A 380 -2.73 -6.76 -14.10
N THR A 381 -2.87 -6.23 -15.32
CA THR A 381 -4.18 -6.04 -15.97
C THR A 381 -4.54 -7.20 -16.90
N THR A 382 -3.70 -8.22 -17.01
CA THR A 382 -3.80 -9.31 -17.99
C THR A 382 -4.20 -10.66 -17.39
N SER A 383 -4.75 -10.64 -16.17
CA SER A 383 -5.70 -11.62 -15.61
C SER A 383 -5.20 -13.01 -15.23
N SER A 384 -3.89 -13.27 -15.19
CA SER A 384 -3.39 -14.53 -14.60
C SER A 384 -2.37 -14.28 -13.50
N ASN A 385 -2.57 -14.97 -12.39
CA ASN A 385 -1.65 -15.02 -11.25
C ASN A 385 -0.54 -16.08 -11.44
N SER A 386 -0.50 -16.78 -12.57
CA SER A 386 0.35 -17.96 -12.80
C SER A 386 1.81 -17.65 -13.14
N GLU A 387 2.19 -16.39 -13.34
CA GLU A 387 3.52 -16.01 -13.84
C GLU A 387 4.69 -16.47 -12.95
N LEU A 388 4.46 -16.60 -11.64
CA LEU A 388 5.47 -17.03 -10.68
C LEU A 388 5.55 -18.56 -10.51
N ILE A 389 4.60 -19.33 -11.07
CA ILE A 389 4.58 -20.78 -10.88
C ILE A 389 5.88 -21.46 -11.33
N PRO A 390 6.43 -21.18 -12.54
CA PRO A 390 7.65 -21.85 -12.99
C PRO A 390 8.84 -21.60 -12.04
N PHE A 391 8.89 -20.42 -11.42
CA PHE A 391 9.91 -20.03 -10.46
C PHE A 391 9.67 -20.68 -9.09
N ALA A 392 8.50 -20.47 -8.50
CA ALA A 392 8.17 -20.91 -7.14
C ALA A 392 8.05 -22.43 -7.00
N ALA A 393 7.66 -23.15 -8.06
CA ALA A 393 7.59 -24.61 -8.07
C ALA A 393 8.94 -25.29 -8.39
N SER A 394 10.02 -24.52 -8.56
CA SER A 394 11.34 -25.08 -8.80
C SER A 394 11.85 -25.86 -7.57
N LYS A 395 12.72 -26.85 -7.80
CA LYS A 395 13.31 -27.68 -6.74
C LYS A 395 14.27 -26.94 -5.81
N GLU A 396 14.58 -25.68 -6.11
CA GLU A 396 15.42 -24.83 -5.26
C GLU A 396 14.68 -24.33 -4.03
N PHE A 397 13.34 -24.37 -4.04
CA PHE A 397 12.50 -23.88 -2.97
C PHE A 397 11.83 -25.01 -2.21
N ASP A 398 11.95 -24.95 -0.89
CA ASP A 398 11.10 -25.67 0.06
C ASP A 398 10.25 -24.69 0.88
N ARG A 399 9.01 -25.08 1.20
CA ARG A 399 8.03 -24.31 1.99
C ARG A 399 7.84 -22.88 1.48
N VAL A 400 7.41 -22.77 0.23
CA VAL A 400 7.00 -21.50 -0.39
C VAL A 400 5.51 -21.45 -0.66
N ALA A 401 4.94 -20.24 -0.63
CA ALA A 401 3.57 -20.00 -1.04
C ALA A 401 3.48 -18.81 -2.00
N ILE A 402 2.69 -18.96 -3.05
CA ILE A 402 2.32 -17.87 -3.96
C ILE A 402 1.12 -17.16 -3.37
N ASP A 403 1.24 -15.86 -3.19
CA ASP A 403 0.18 -15.01 -2.68
C ASP A 403 -0.53 -14.25 -3.81
N ALA A 404 -1.83 -14.46 -3.93
CA ALA A 404 -2.71 -13.82 -4.91
C ALA A 404 -3.84 -13.05 -4.22
N HIS A 405 -4.16 -11.88 -4.75
CA HIS A 405 -5.18 -10.99 -4.21
C HIS A 405 -6.39 -10.92 -5.14
N TYR A 406 -7.59 -11.09 -4.58
CA TYR A 406 -8.84 -11.08 -5.36
C TYR A 406 -9.79 -9.99 -4.88
N TYR A 407 -10.08 -9.04 -5.78
CA TYR A 407 -10.97 -7.91 -5.53
C TYR A 407 -11.99 -7.75 -6.65
N TYR A 408 -13.28 -7.62 -6.29
CA TYR A 408 -14.39 -7.48 -7.24
C TYR A 408 -14.88 -6.03 -7.42
N ILE A 409 -13.99 -5.07 -7.14
CA ILE A 409 -14.32 -3.65 -6.97
C ILE A 409 -13.58 -2.76 -7.96
N PHE A 410 -12.37 -3.15 -8.35
CA PHE A 410 -11.45 -2.26 -9.10
C PHE A 410 -11.52 -2.44 -10.61
N ALA A 411 -11.92 -3.62 -11.10
CA ALA A 411 -12.02 -3.87 -12.53
C ALA A 411 -13.39 -3.43 -13.09
N ASP A 412 -13.37 -2.70 -14.21
CA ASP A 412 -14.57 -2.18 -14.88
C ASP A 412 -15.56 -3.29 -15.28
N MET A 413 -15.07 -4.52 -15.51
CA MET A 413 -15.95 -5.65 -15.84
C MET A 413 -17.03 -5.90 -14.77
N PHE A 414 -16.73 -5.67 -13.50
CA PHE A 414 -17.68 -5.86 -12.40
C PHE A 414 -18.74 -4.77 -12.34
N LYS A 415 -18.52 -3.61 -12.99
CA LYS A 415 -19.51 -2.53 -13.06
C LYS A 415 -20.82 -2.96 -13.70
N ASN A 416 -20.74 -3.87 -14.68
CA ASN A 416 -21.87 -4.31 -15.49
C ASN A 416 -22.42 -5.68 -15.06
N MET A 417 -21.89 -6.27 -14.00
CA MET A 417 -22.38 -7.53 -13.45
C MET A 417 -23.54 -7.31 -12.48
N THR A 418 -24.40 -8.31 -12.37
CA THR A 418 -25.36 -8.46 -11.26
C THR A 418 -24.68 -9.12 -10.06
N VAL A 419 -25.39 -9.13 -8.91
CA VAL A 419 -24.98 -9.92 -7.73
C VAL A 419 -24.70 -11.37 -8.12
N GLN A 420 -25.65 -12.03 -8.80
CA GLN A 420 -25.53 -13.44 -9.14
C GLN A 420 -24.36 -13.68 -10.11
N GLN A 421 -24.20 -12.85 -11.14
CA GLN A 421 -23.06 -12.98 -12.06
C GLN A 421 -21.71 -12.81 -11.35
N THR A 422 -21.63 -11.95 -10.33
CA THR A 422 -20.41 -11.80 -9.54
C THR A 422 -20.13 -13.04 -8.69
N VAL A 423 -21.18 -13.64 -8.09
CA VAL A 423 -21.08 -14.93 -7.37
C VAL A 423 -20.67 -16.06 -8.31
N ASP A 424 -21.27 -16.14 -9.49
CA ASP A 424 -20.92 -17.16 -10.50
C ASP A 424 -19.47 -16.98 -10.98
N PHE A 425 -19.00 -15.74 -11.10
CA PHE A 425 -17.60 -15.46 -11.44
C PHE A 425 -16.63 -16.00 -10.37
N ILE A 426 -16.99 -15.94 -9.08
CA ILE A 426 -16.20 -16.52 -7.99
C ILE A 426 -16.10 -18.04 -8.16
N TYR A 427 -17.24 -18.73 -8.25
CA TYR A 427 -17.27 -20.19 -8.34
C TYR A 427 -16.65 -20.74 -9.63
N ASN A 428 -16.61 -19.96 -10.70
CA ASN A 428 -16.08 -20.39 -11.99
C ASN A 428 -14.65 -19.86 -12.21
N GLN A 429 -14.52 -18.57 -12.52
CA GLN A 429 -13.26 -17.99 -12.97
C GLN A 429 -12.24 -17.89 -11.84
N THR A 430 -12.67 -17.46 -10.65
CA THR A 430 -11.76 -17.31 -9.50
C THR A 430 -11.32 -18.68 -8.98
N ALA A 431 -12.25 -19.65 -8.88
CA ALA A 431 -11.90 -21.02 -8.50
C ALA A 431 -10.91 -21.67 -9.48
N THR A 432 -11.06 -21.41 -10.79
CA THR A 432 -10.13 -21.90 -11.82
C THR A 432 -8.75 -21.27 -11.67
N ASP A 433 -8.68 -19.94 -11.52
CA ASP A 433 -7.40 -19.24 -11.34
C ASP A 433 -6.68 -19.71 -10.06
N LEU A 434 -7.38 -19.77 -8.92
CA LEU A 434 -6.82 -20.27 -7.66
C LEU A 434 -6.35 -21.73 -7.76
N GLY A 435 -7.14 -22.58 -8.44
CA GLY A 435 -6.77 -23.97 -8.70
C GLY A 435 -5.47 -24.09 -9.49
N SER A 436 -5.22 -23.16 -10.43
CA SER A 436 -3.99 -23.15 -11.23
C SER A 436 -2.73 -22.79 -10.44
N LEU A 437 -2.85 -22.03 -9.34
CA LEU A 437 -1.72 -21.64 -8.47
C LEU A 437 -1.24 -22.79 -7.58
N THR A 438 -2.06 -23.82 -7.41
CA THR A 438 -1.73 -24.96 -6.57
C THR A 438 -0.95 -25.98 -7.40
N THR A 439 0.34 -26.14 -7.09
CA THR A 439 1.22 -27.06 -7.85
C THR A 439 2.06 -27.95 -6.94
N ASN A 440 2.68 -28.98 -7.52
CA ASN A 440 3.66 -29.82 -6.82
C ASN A 440 4.94 -29.00 -6.58
N GLY A 441 5.02 -28.31 -5.44
CA GLY A 441 6.22 -27.55 -5.03
C GLY A 441 5.93 -26.22 -4.34
N SER A 442 4.75 -25.63 -4.57
CA SER A 442 4.34 -24.36 -3.95
C SER A 442 2.90 -24.39 -3.45
N PHE A 443 2.66 -23.76 -2.30
CA PHE A 443 1.30 -23.56 -1.79
C PHE A 443 0.65 -22.33 -2.40
N SER A 444 -0.68 -22.28 -2.44
CA SER A 444 -1.46 -21.11 -2.84
C SER A 444 -2.03 -20.41 -1.61
N PHE A 445 -1.96 -19.08 -1.59
CA PHE A 445 -2.49 -18.25 -0.52
C PHE A 445 -3.35 -17.13 -1.12
N VAL A 446 -4.54 -16.92 -0.57
CA VAL A 446 -5.37 -15.75 -0.90
C VAL A 446 -5.11 -14.67 0.15
N GLY A 447 -4.04 -13.91 0.00
CA GLY A 447 -3.56 -12.98 1.04
C GLY A 447 -4.41 -11.75 1.23
N GLU A 448 -5.19 -11.36 0.22
CA GLU A 448 -6.16 -10.29 0.35
C GLU A 448 -7.44 -10.55 -0.45
N TRP A 449 -8.57 -10.36 0.24
CA TRP A 449 -9.91 -10.33 -0.33
C TRP A 449 -10.85 -9.56 0.60
N THR A 450 -11.98 -9.10 0.07
CA THR A 450 -12.96 -8.36 0.87
C THR A 450 -14.38 -8.60 0.36
N ALA A 451 -15.37 -8.43 1.23
CA ALA A 451 -16.77 -8.66 0.88
C ALA A 451 -17.46 -7.39 0.36
N GLU A 452 -16.73 -6.54 -0.36
CA GLU A 452 -17.27 -5.32 -0.94
C GLU A 452 -17.49 -5.52 -2.44
N PHE A 453 -18.67 -5.14 -2.92
CA PHE A 453 -18.98 -5.16 -4.34
C PHE A 453 -18.43 -3.92 -5.04
N HIS A 454 -18.30 -4.01 -6.37
CA HIS A 454 -18.19 -2.81 -7.19
C HIS A 454 -19.32 -1.81 -6.84
N PRO A 455 -19.06 -0.48 -6.74
CA PRO A 455 -20.06 0.50 -6.30
C PRO A 455 -21.38 0.49 -7.08
N ALA A 456 -21.32 0.11 -8.35
CA ALA A 456 -22.51 -0.04 -9.21
C ALA A 456 -23.49 -1.14 -8.74
N ILE A 457 -22.99 -2.19 -8.10
CA ILE A 457 -23.78 -3.29 -7.52
C ILE A 457 -24.12 -2.96 -6.05
N ALA A 458 -23.13 -2.49 -5.30
CA ALA A 458 -23.22 -2.24 -3.86
C ALA A 458 -24.42 -1.37 -3.46
N LYS A 459 -24.77 -0.37 -4.28
CA LYS A 459 -25.88 0.56 -4.03
C LYS A 459 -27.25 -0.10 -3.87
N ASN A 460 -27.44 -1.29 -4.45
CA ASN A 460 -28.72 -2.03 -4.46
C ASN A 460 -28.61 -3.40 -3.78
N ALA A 461 -27.43 -3.78 -3.30
CA ALA A 461 -27.20 -5.09 -2.69
C ALA A 461 -27.80 -5.16 -1.28
N THR A 462 -28.54 -6.22 -1.01
CA THR A 462 -29.12 -6.50 0.30
C THR A 462 -28.11 -7.18 1.22
N LYS A 463 -28.45 -7.28 2.51
CA LYS A 463 -27.66 -8.08 3.46
C LYS A 463 -27.53 -9.54 3.00
N GLN A 464 -28.59 -10.14 2.46
CA GLN A 464 -28.53 -11.51 1.94
C GLN A 464 -27.59 -11.63 0.75
N ASP A 465 -27.49 -10.60 -0.10
CA ASP A 465 -26.55 -10.60 -1.23
C ASP A 465 -25.11 -10.59 -0.75
N TYR A 466 -24.78 -9.78 0.26
CA TYR A 466 -23.45 -9.79 0.89
C TYR A 466 -23.14 -11.12 1.59
N GLN A 467 -24.14 -11.76 2.23
CA GLN A 467 -23.97 -13.09 2.81
C GLN A 467 -23.62 -14.13 1.73
N LYS A 468 -24.38 -14.17 0.63
CA LYS A 468 -24.10 -15.08 -0.49
C LYS A 468 -22.73 -14.83 -1.12
N PHE A 469 -22.39 -13.56 -1.33
CA PHE A 469 -21.12 -13.16 -1.93
C PHE A 469 -19.91 -13.49 -1.05
N ALA A 470 -20.00 -13.23 0.25
CA ALA A 470 -18.93 -13.58 1.18
C ALA A 470 -18.82 -15.11 1.36
N GLN A 471 -19.94 -15.84 1.35
CA GLN A 471 -19.94 -17.30 1.42
C GLN A 471 -19.27 -17.90 0.19
N ALA A 472 -19.60 -17.42 -1.03
CA ALA A 472 -18.99 -17.90 -2.26
C ALA A 472 -17.46 -17.71 -2.25
N GLN A 473 -16.98 -16.57 -1.75
CA GLN A 473 -15.56 -16.31 -1.55
C GLN A 473 -14.94 -17.30 -0.56
N ILE A 474 -15.54 -17.51 0.61
CA ILE A 474 -15.04 -18.49 1.59
C ILE A 474 -15.01 -19.91 1.02
N ASP A 475 -16.07 -20.31 0.30
CA ASP A 475 -16.22 -21.63 -0.30
C ASP A 475 -15.10 -21.93 -1.31
N VAL A 476 -14.67 -20.91 -2.06
CA VAL A 476 -13.58 -21.01 -3.03
C VAL A 476 -12.22 -20.86 -2.36
N TYR A 477 -12.04 -19.86 -1.51
CA TYR A 477 -10.74 -19.52 -0.92
C TYR A 477 -10.26 -20.55 0.11
N GLN A 478 -11.16 -21.31 0.73
CA GLN A 478 -10.77 -22.46 1.57
C GLN A 478 -10.01 -23.55 0.79
N ASN A 479 -10.07 -23.54 -0.55
CA ASN A 479 -9.29 -24.45 -1.39
C ASN A 479 -7.85 -23.98 -1.61
N ALA A 480 -7.50 -22.76 -1.19
CA ALA A 480 -6.11 -22.29 -1.18
C ALA A 480 -5.30 -23.14 -0.19
N THR A 481 -4.20 -23.74 -0.64
CA THR A 481 -3.52 -24.79 0.13
C THR A 481 -2.77 -24.27 1.35
N PHE A 482 -2.37 -22.98 1.36
CA PHE A 482 -1.86 -22.31 2.55
C PHE A 482 -2.96 -21.64 3.37
N GLY A 483 -4.07 -21.24 2.73
CA GLY A 483 -5.20 -20.56 3.35
C GLY A 483 -5.52 -19.20 2.74
N TRP A 484 -6.18 -18.34 3.51
CA TRP A 484 -6.64 -17.03 3.07
C TRP A 484 -6.57 -15.99 4.19
N ALA A 485 -6.49 -14.70 3.84
CA ALA A 485 -6.54 -13.57 4.76
C ALA A 485 -7.51 -12.48 4.28
N TYR A 486 -8.55 -12.21 5.07
CA TYR A 486 -9.51 -11.15 4.75
C TYR A 486 -8.89 -9.77 4.95
N TRP A 487 -9.07 -8.86 4.01
CA TRP A 487 -8.68 -7.46 4.11
C TRP A 487 -9.89 -6.57 4.45
N SER A 488 -10.03 -6.08 5.70
CA SER A 488 -9.13 -6.15 6.85
C SER A 488 -9.91 -6.38 8.17
N TYR A 489 -9.22 -6.50 9.31
CA TYR A 489 -9.84 -6.79 10.60
C TYR A 489 -10.74 -5.64 11.10
N LYS A 490 -10.24 -4.40 11.04
CA LYS A 490 -10.98 -3.17 11.39
C LYS A 490 -10.91 -2.19 10.23
N CYS A 491 -12.06 -1.67 9.83
CA CYS A 491 -12.16 -0.57 8.88
C CYS A 491 -13.42 0.26 9.19
N PRO A 492 -13.40 1.59 9.00
CA PRO A 492 -14.60 2.41 9.05
C PRO A 492 -15.61 2.06 7.94
N ARG A 493 -15.16 1.45 6.83
CA ARG A 493 -16.06 0.88 5.81
C ARG A 493 -16.45 -0.53 6.22
N HIS A 494 -17.75 -0.73 6.40
CA HIS A 494 -18.32 -1.94 7.01
C HIS A 494 -17.89 -3.25 6.31
N HIS A 495 -18.00 -3.33 4.99
CA HIS A 495 -17.64 -4.53 4.24
C HIS A 495 -16.13 -4.73 4.04
N TRP A 496 -15.31 -3.81 4.55
CA TRP A 496 -13.85 -3.95 4.65
C TRP A 496 -13.41 -4.29 6.08
N SER A 497 -14.37 -4.52 6.99
CA SER A 497 -14.14 -4.74 8.41
C SER A 497 -14.67 -6.10 8.82
N LEU A 498 -13.81 -7.12 8.83
CA LEU A 498 -14.21 -8.48 9.19
C LEU A 498 -14.87 -8.54 10.58
N LYS A 499 -14.36 -7.75 11.53
CA LYS A 499 -14.95 -7.63 12.87
C LYS A 499 -16.41 -7.18 12.81
N TRP A 500 -16.73 -6.21 11.94
CA TRP A 500 -18.10 -5.75 11.74
C TRP A 500 -18.95 -6.81 11.03
N MET A 501 -18.40 -7.47 10.00
CA MET A 501 -19.07 -8.52 9.23
C MET A 501 -19.49 -9.71 10.09
N ILE A 502 -18.62 -10.15 11.00
CA ILE A 502 -18.90 -11.21 11.98
C ILE A 502 -19.99 -10.76 12.96
N LYS A 503 -19.84 -9.57 13.57
CA LYS A 503 -20.80 -9.05 14.55
C LYS A 503 -22.20 -8.82 13.97
N ASN A 504 -22.32 -8.61 12.66
CA ASN A 504 -23.59 -8.38 11.99
C ASN A 504 -24.12 -9.64 11.29
N ASN A 505 -23.54 -10.81 11.55
CA ASN A 505 -23.94 -12.10 10.97
C ASN A 505 -23.94 -12.11 9.44
N ILE A 506 -22.98 -11.40 8.82
CA ILE A 506 -22.78 -11.46 7.36
C ILE A 506 -21.78 -12.55 7.00
N ILE A 507 -20.70 -12.67 7.78
CA ILE A 507 -19.69 -13.73 7.64
C ILE A 507 -19.70 -14.61 8.90
N LYS A 508 -19.58 -15.92 8.70
CA LYS A 508 -19.28 -16.91 9.75
C LYS A 508 -18.03 -17.69 9.33
N ILE A 509 -17.06 -17.81 10.23
CA ILE A 509 -15.78 -18.50 9.98
C ILE A 509 -15.81 -19.96 10.48
N ASN A 510 -16.70 -20.22 11.45
CA ASN A 510 -16.92 -21.52 12.09
C ASN A 510 -18.14 -22.24 11.52
#